data_AF-A0A4Q4VNW5-F1
#
_entry.id   AF-A0A4Q4VNW5-F1
#
_cell.length_a   1.000
_cell.length_b   1.000
_cell.length_c   1.000
_cell.angle_alpha   90.00
_cell.angle_beta   90.00
_cell.angle_gamma   90.00
#
_symmetry.space_group_name_H-M   'P 1'
#
loop_
_entity.id
_entity.type
_entity.pdbx_description
1 polymer ?
#
loop_
_entity_poly.entity_id
_entity_poly.type
_entity_poly.pdbx_seq_one_letter_code
_entity_poly.pdbx_strand_id
1 'polypeptide(L)'
;MAQTLWDPANLLQIIDEDSPGADIRCVGSAQSAFGARCRWTVNGHDSATARALLTQFAVRKPGAVTADELRRLAQCCLCQYHGRQEGNAVIRWTRVARRAAEQHDRLMATIRSEQRLPTPEAEDVIAVKLELERALATARARSAERIGALEADLREARDKLLSVEKSYVRLRALLGMTQRENGDLSLRAADAERQRDALKEQLEKAVDEGAANRDAESTQQSITRLETAVRDLEGERASLREQLVAANDNAVARQEEVGRLSKALEGLEHDKASLQQDLKAASSELEDRQTEADRLSKAITDLQHDKLSLQEQLEAALVRSEDKQSAVDRLSGDVDSLRAENGKLRIDRDAVIDKLDAQQTALDSLSNEIDSLRLENGKLRADCDAALNNLRSTTLERDAVRDEASGLGAGLEQSRTELEAERGRNAELRERTAALGRRVSTLEASVATCSLHGFGVWFGRQSRKLARRPRSRTVEDGGGAVPV
;
A
#
# COMPACT_ATOMS: atom_id res chain seq x y z
N MET A 1 -17.36 -21.02 -2.90
CA MET A 1 -17.64 -20.79 -4.34
C MET A 1 -16.71 -19.68 -4.79
N ALA A 2 -15.72 -19.99 -5.64
CA ALA A 2 -14.77 -19.00 -6.13
C ALA A 2 -15.53 -18.00 -7.02
N GLN A 3 -15.58 -16.73 -6.62
CA GLN A 3 -16.15 -15.68 -7.45
C GLN A 3 -15.31 -15.60 -8.73
N THR A 4 -15.88 -15.99 -9.85
CA THR A 4 -15.30 -15.78 -11.18
C THR A 4 -15.32 -14.28 -11.46
N LEU A 5 -14.24 -13.59 -11.10
CA LEU A 5 -14.04 -12.15 -11.34
C LEU A 5 -14.25 -11.74 -12.81
N TRP A 6 -14.10 -12.69 -13.73
CA TRP A 6 -14.39 -12.52 -15.13
C TRP A 6 -15.77 -13.10 -15.47
N ASP A 7 -16.78 -12.25 -15.43
CA ASP A 7 -18.10 -12.52 -15.99
C ASP A 7 -18.35 -11.58 -17.18
N PRO A 8 -18.07 -12.02 -18.42
CA PRO A 8 -18.17 -11.17 -19.60
C PRO A 8 -19.61 -10.70 -19.85
N ALA A 9 -20.62 -11.44 -19.40
CA ALA A 9 -22.02 -11.09 -19.64
C ALA A 9 -22.42 -9.82 -18.85
N ASN A 10 -22.00 -9.77 -17.59
CA ASN A 10 -22.24 -8.66 -16.68
C ASN A 10 -21.28 -7.49 -16.94
N LEU A 11 -19.98 -7.76 -17.10
CA LEU A 11 -18.96 -6.72 -17.32
C LEU A 11 -19.16 -5.96 -18.64
N LEU A 12 -19.58 -6.64 -19.70
CA LEU A 12 -19.88 -6.01 -20.98
C LEU A 12 -21.29 -5.40 -21.01
N GLN A 13 -22.05 -5.52 -19.91
CA GLN A 13 -23.41 -5.05 -19.74
C GLN A 13 -24.32 -5.56 -20.85
N ILE A 14 -24.30 -6.86 -21.12
CA ILE A 14 -25.13 -7.46 -22.17
C ILE A 14 -26.45 -7.95 -21.60
N ILE A 15 -26.42 -8.46 -20.36
CA ILE A 15 -27.58 -8.97 -19.65
C ILE A 15 -28.20 -7.87 -18.75
N ASP A 16 -29.48 -8.02 -18.43
CA ASP A 16 -30.15 -7.25 -17.37
C ASP A 16 -30.09 -8.02 -16.06
N GLU A 17 -29.59 -7.40 -14.99
CA GLU A 17 -29.59 -8.04 -13.65
C GLU A 17 -31.02 -8.22 -13.12
N ASP A 18 -31.97 -7.40 -13.58
CA ASP A 18 -33.36 -7.40 -13.11
C ASP A 18 -34.27 -8.41 -13.84
N SER A 19 -33.78 -9.08 -14.90
CA SER A 19 -34.59 -10.03 -15.67
C SER A 19 -34.32 -11.48 -15.26
N PRO A 20 -35.35 -12.23 -14.79
CA PRO A 20 -35.18 -13.62 -14.32
C PRO A 20 -34.78 -14.64 -15.40
N GLY A 21 -34.66 -14.21 -16.67
CA GLY A 21 -34.29 -15.04 -17.82
C GLY A 21 -32.92 -14.78 -18.42
N ALA A 22 -32.11 -13.87 -17.84
CA ALA A 22 -30.82 -13.47 -18.40
C ALA A 22 -30.90 -13.13 -19.90
N ASP A 23 -31.92 -12.34 -20.26
CA ASP A 23 -32.18 -11.97 -21.65
C ASP A 23 -31.14 -10.98 -22.17
N ILE A 24 -30.67 -11.24 -23.39
CA ILE A 24 -29.69 -10.38 -24.07
C ILE A 24 -30.41 -9.15 -24.62
N ARG A 25 -30.07 -7.99 -24.05
CA ARG A 25 -30.60 -6.70 -24.50
C ARG A 25 -29.63 -6.00 -25.42
N CYS A 26 -30.20 -5.28 -26.38
CA CYS A 26 -29.45 -4.45 -27.30
C CYS A 26 -28.48 -3.51 -26.54
N VAL A 27 -27.22 -3.47 -26.96
CA VAL A 27 -26.18 -2.66 -26.31
C VAL A 27 -25.98 -1.29 -26.93
N GLY A 28 -26.78 -0.98 -27.96
CA GLY A 28 -26.84 0.33 -28.59
C GLY A 28 -27.51 1.37 -27.68
N SER A 29 -27.19 2.63 -27.91
CA SER A 29 -27.75 3.78 -27.20
C SER A 29 -28.55 4.66 -28.14
N ALA A 30 -29.75 5.08 -27.73
CA ALA A 30 -30.57 5.99 -28.51
C ALA A 30 -30.17 7.45 -28.23
N GLN A 31 -29.72 8.18 -29.26
CA GLN A 31 -29.39 9.61 -29.13
C GLN A 31 -30.63 10.45 -28.75
N SER A 32 -31.81 10.07 -29.26
CA SER A 32 -33.09 10.72 -28.95
C SER A 32 -33.51 10.58 -27.48
N ALA A 33 -32.90 9.65 -26.74
CA ALA A 33 -33.18 9.40 -25.32
C ALA A 33 -31.95 9.69 -24.44
N PHE A 34 -31.18 10.74 -24.77
CA PHE A 34 -30.01 11.19 -24.00
C PHE A 34 -28.96 10.09 -23.77
N GLY A 35 -28.79 9.18 -24.74
CA GLY A 35 -27.83 8.09 -24.64
C GLY A 35 -28.31 6.91 -23.79
N ALA A 36 -29.60 6.86 -23.43
CA ALA A 36 -30.18 5.70 -22.76
C ALA A 36 -29.98 4.42 -23.58
N ARG A 37 -29.69 3.32 -22.90
CA ARG A 37 -29.52 2.00 -23.51
C ARG A 37 -30.82 1.53 -24.14
N CYS A 38 -30.72 0.95 -25.33
CA CYS A 38 -31.84 0.35 -26.02
C CYS A 38 -32.43 -0.79 -25.18
N ARG A 39 -33.74 -0.73 -24.91
CA ARG A 39 -34.47 -1.75 -24.13
C ARG A 39 -34.89 -2.96 -24.96
N TRP A 40 -34.50 -3.02 -26.23
CA TRP A 40 -34.98 -4.06 -27.13
C TRP A 40 -34.23 -5.37 -26.90
N THR A 41 -34.97 -6.44 -26.67
CA THR A 41 -34.44 -7.81 -26.58
C THR A 41 -34.03 -8.28 -27.96
N VAL A 42 -32.84 -8.86 -28.07
CA VAL A 42 -32.29 -9.33 -29.35
C VAL A 42 -32.97 -10.64 -29.77
N ASN A 43 -33.12 -10.86 -31.08
CA ASN A 43 -33.76 -12.04 -31.66
C ASN A 43 -33.14 -13.35 -31.12
N GLY A 44 -33.94 -14.41 -31.01
CA GLY A 44 -33.56 -15.69 -30.39
C GLY A 44 -32.32 -16.34 -30.99
N HIS A 45 -32.12 -16.26 -32.32
CA HIS A 45 -30.93 -16.82 -32.97
C HIS A 45 -29.64 -16.06 -32.62
N ASP A 46 -29.70 -14.72 -32.66
CA ASP A 46 -28.58 -13.85 -32.32
C ASP A 46 -28.28 -13.91 -30.82
N SER A 47 -29.32 -14.00 -29.98
CA SER A 47 -29.20 -14.19 -28.54
C SER A 47 -28.52 -15.53 -28.20
N ALA A 48 -28.90 -16.63 -28.85
CA ALA A 48 -28.24 -17.92 -28.67
C ALA A 48 -26.75 -17.88 -29.06
N THR A 49 -26.43 -17.22 -30.18
CA THR A 49 -25.06 -17.04 -30.66
C THR A 49 -24.24 -16.17 -29.70
N ALA A 50 -24.81 -15.07 -29.21
CA ALA A 50 -24.18 -14.20 -28.23
C ALA A 50 -23.92 -14.92 -26.89
N ARG A 51 -24.87 -15.74 -26.41
CA ARG A 51 -24.67 -16.59 -25.22
C ARG A 51 -23.52 -17.58 -25.41
N ALA A 52 -23.45 -18.24 -26.57
CA ALA A 52 -22.35 -19.15 -26.87
C ALA A 52 -20.97 -18.46 -26.84
N LEU A 53 -20.87 -17.25 -27.41
CA LEU A 53 -19.64 -16.45 -27.36
C LEU A 53 -19.28 -16.01 -25.94
N LEU A 54 -20.27 -15.60 -25.13
CA LEU A 54 -20.05 -15.22 -23.74
C LEU A 54 -19.56 -16.39 -22.89
N THR A 55 -20.12 -17.59 -23.08
CA THR A 55 -19.62 -18.81 -22.42
C THR A 55 -18.18 -19.12 -22.82
N GLN A 56 -17.84 -18.98 -24.11
CA GLN A 56 -16.46 -19.15 -24.58
C GLN A 56 -15.50 -18.13 -23.95
N PHE A 57 -15.93 -16.88 -23.80
CA PHE A 57 -15.12 -15.84 -23.16
C PHE A 57 -14.93 -16.11 -21.68
N ALA A 58 -15.95 -16.61 -20.97
CA ALA A 58 -15.88 -16.88 -19.53
C ALA A 58 -14.82 -17.94 -19.17
N VAL A 59 -14.57 -18.90 -20.07
CA VAL A 59 -13.54 -19.95 -19.86
C VAL A 59 -12.12 -19.43 -20.18
N ARG A 60 -12.01 -18.32 -20.91
CA ARG A 60 -10.73 -17.75 -21.34
C ARG A 60 -10.32 -16.58 -20.45
N LYS A 61 -9.01 -16.26 -20.45
CA LYS A 61 -8.52 -15.05 -19.79
C LYS A 61 -9.08 -13.80 -20.50
N PRO A 62 -9.40 -12.72 -19.76
CA PRO A 62 -9.94 -11.50 -20.37
C PRO A 62 -9.03 -10.92 -21.47
N GLY A 63 -7.71 -11.00 -21.28
CA GLY A 63 -6.71 -10.52 -22.26
C GLY A 63 -6.58 -11.38 -23.52
N ALA A 64 -7.16 -12.58 -23.54
CA ALA A 64 -7.15 -13.45 -24.71
C ALA A 64 -8.32 -13.16 -25.67
N VAL A 65 -9.30 -12.33 -25.28
CA VAL A 65 -10.45 -11.99 -26.12
C VAL A 65 -10.04 -10.92 -27.14
N THR A 66 -10.20 -11.22 -28.43
CA THR A 66 -9.77 -10.33 -29.51
C THR A 66 -10.85 -9.33 -29.91
N ALA A 67 -10.43 -8.22 -30.56
CA ALA A 67 -11.36 -7.21 -31.05
C ALA A 67 -12.34 -7.77 -32.11
N ASP A 68 -11.92 -8.76 -32.90
CA ASP A 68 -12.78 -9.41 -33.90
C ASP A 68 -13.84 -10.31 -33.25
N GLU A 69 -13.49 -10.98 -32.16
CA GLU A 69 -14.44 -11.75 -31.35
C GLU A 69 -15.48 -10.83 -30.69
N LEU A 70 -15.05 -9.68 -30.16
CA LEU A 70 -15.95 -8.64 -29.65
C LEU A 70 -16.83 -8.03 -30.74
N ARG A 71 -16.31 -7.92 -31.98
CA ARG A 71 -17.07 -7.44 -33.14
C ARG A 71 -18.21 -8.39 -33.49
N ARG A 72 -17.92 -9.70 -33.54
CA ARG A 72 -18.94 -10.74 -33.75
C ARG A 72 -20.01 -10.71 -32.65
N LEU A 73 -19.58 -10.56 -31.39
CA LEU A 73 -20.51 -10.41 -30.28
C LEU A 73 -21.38 -9.15 -30.41
N ALA A 74 -20.81 -8.03 -30.85
CA ALA A 74 -21.53 -6.77 -31.01
C ALA A 74 -22.60 -6.88 -32.10
N GLN A 75 -22.30 -7.56 -33.22
CA GLN A 75 -23.27 -7.83 -34.29
C GLN A 75 -24.47 -8.63 -33.77
N CYS A 76 -24.22 -9.63 -32.92
CA CYS A 76 -25.28 -10.43 -32.28
C CYS A 76 -25.97 -9.72 -31.10
N CYS A 77 -25.54 -8.53 -30.70
CA CYS A 77 -26.06 -7.79 -29.55
C CYS A 77 -26.63 -6.41 -29.94
N LEU A 78 -26.70 -6.09 -31.23
CA LEU A 78 -27.27 -4.84 -31.74
C LEU A 78 -28.53 -5.14 -32.54
N CYS A 79 -29.59 -4.40 -32.28
CA CYS A 79 -30.80 -4.48 -33.09
C CYS A 79 -30.60 -3.81 -34.46
N GLN A 80 -31.53 -4.06 -35.39
CA GLN A 80 -31.50 -3.49 -36.75
C GLN A 80 -31.34 -1.96 -36.81
N TYR A 81 -31.81 -1.23 -35.80
CA TYR A 81 -31.68 0.24 -35.74
C TYR A 81 -30.31 0.73 -35.21
N HIS A 82 -29.55 -0.14 -34.53
CA HIS A 82 -28.28 0.22 -33.90
C HIS A 82 -27.06 -0.47 -34.53
N GLY A 83 -27.21 -1.16 -35.66
CA GLY A 83 -26.07 -1.84 -36.33
C GLY A 83 -24.88 -0.91 -36.62
N ARG A 84 -25.12 0.38 -36.91
CA ARG A 84 -24.04 1.37 -37.12
C ARG A 84 -23.20 1.67 -35.87
N GLN A 85 -23.64 1.26 -34.68
CA GLN A 85 -22.93 1.47 -33.42
C GLN A 85 -21.97 0.33 -33.06
N GLU A 86 -21.81 -0.67 -33.93
CA GLU A 86 -20.90 -1.81 -33.75
C GLU A 86 -19.49 -1.37 -33.35
N GLY A 87 -18.88 -0.45 -34.09
CA GLY A 87 -17.53 0.06 -33.79
C GLY A 87 -17.43 0.68 -32.39
N ASN A 88 -18.45 1.42 -31.96
CA ASN A 88 -18.48 2.04 -30.64
C ASN A 88 -18.60 1.00 -29.52
N ALA A 89 -19.42 -0.03 -29.72
CA ALA A 89 -19.56 -1.15 -28.78
C ALA A 89 -18.23 -1.91 -28.64
N VAL A 90 -17.57 -2.22 -29.74
CA VAL A 90 -16.26 -2.91 -29.75
C VAL A 90 -15.19 -2.08 -29.03
N ILE A 91 -15.10 -0.77 -29.30
CA ILE A 91 -14.13 0.11 -28.63
C ILE A 91 -14.38 0.13 -27.12
N ARG A 92 -15.64 0.26 -26.70
CA ARG A 92 -16.02 0.24 -25.27
C ARG A 92 -15.63 -1.08 -24.62
N TRP A 93 -16.01 -2.20 -25.22
CA TRP A 93 -15.77 -3.53 -24.68
C TRP A 93 -14.28 -3.90 -24.67
N THR A 94 -13.51 -3.46 -25.66
CA THR A 94 -12.04 -3.67 -25.67
C THR A 94 -11.40 -3.01 -24.45
N ARG A 95 -11.86 -1.80 -24.06
CA ARG A 95 -11.37 -1.13 -22.84
C ARG A 95 -11.79 -1.85 -21.55
N VAL A 96 -12.97 -2.47 -21.54
CA VAL A 96 -13.45 -3.27 -20.39
C VAL A 96 -12.64 -4.56 -20.27
N ALA A 97 -12.49 -5.32 -21.36
CA ALA A 97 -11.71 -6.55 -21.39
C ALA A 97 -10.25 -6.31 -20.99
N ARG A 98 -9.63 -5.21 -21.44
CA ARG A 98 -8.28 -4.82 -21.02
C ARG A 98 -8.19 -4.53 -19.51
N ARG A 99 -9.15 -3.78 -18.96
CA ARG A 99 -9.19 -3.51 -17.51
C ARG A 99 -9.40 -4.78 -16.69
N ALA A 100 -10.27 -5.67 -17.16
CA ALA A 100 -10.46 -6.98 -16.54
C ALA A 100 -9.19 -7.84 -16.63
N ALA A 101 -8.43 -7.76 -17.73
CA ALA A 101 -7.14 -8.44 -17.87
C ALA A 101 -6.12 -7.91 -16.86
N GLU A 102 -5.98 -6.59 -16.74
CA GLU A 102 -5.10 -5.95 -15.75
C GLU A 102 -5.47 -6.35 -14.31
N GLN A 103 -6.77 -6.38 -13.97
CA GLN A 103 -7.24 -6.83 -12.67
C GLN A 103 -6.97 -8.32 -12.42
N HIS A 104 -7.23 -9.16 -13.43
CA HIS A 104 -6.93 -10.59 -13.36
C HIS A 104 -5.43 -10.83 -13.15
N ASP A 105 -4.57 -10.14 -13.89
CA ASP A 105 -3.12 -10.27 -13.78
C ASP A 105 -2.61 -9.77 -12.42
N ARG A 106 -3.16 -8.66 -11.90
CA ARG A 106 -2.85 -8.19 -10.54
C ARG A 106 -3.20 -9.24 -9.50
N LEU A 107 -4.40 -9.82 -9.55
CA LEU A 107 -4.84 -10.84 -8.60
C LEU A 107 -4.02 -12.13 -8.70
N MET A 108 -3.72 -12.57 -9.92
CA MET A 108 -2.84 -13.72 -10.11
C MET A 108 -1.42 -13.44 -9.61
N ALA A 109 -0.94 -12.19 -9.69
CA ALA A 109 0.32 -11.78 -9.08
C ALA A 109 0.25 -11.77 -7.54
N THR A 110 -0.85 -11.30 -6.94
CA THR A 110 -1.06 -11.40 -5.47
C THR A 110 -1.09 -12.84 -5.01
N ILE A 111 -1.87 -13.70 -5.67
CA ILE A 111 -1.94 -15.14 -5.36
C ILE A 111 -0.56 -15.79 -5.49
N ARG A 112 0.22 -15.44 -6.51
CA ARG A 112 1.60 -15.94 -6.67
C ARG A 112 2.56 -15.39 -5.60
N SER A 113 2.35 -14.16 -5.13
CA SER A 113 3.15 -13.59 -4.04
C SER A 113 2.80 -14.21 -2.67
N GLU A 114 1.54 -14.58 -2.46
CA GLU A 114 1.06 -15.34 -1.30
C GLU A 114 1.47 -16.81 -1.37
N GLN A 115 1.65 -17.37 -2.57
CA GLN A 115 2.21 -18.71 -2.81
C GLN A 115 3.75 -18.76 -2.83
N ARG A 116 4.45 -17.68 -2.47
CA ARG A 116 5.86 -17.83 -2.06
C ARG A 116 5.88 -18.76 -0.86
N LEU A 117 6.53 -19.90 -1.05
CA LEU A 117 6.62 -21.04 -0.15
C LEU A 117 6.51 -20.65 1.33
N PRO A 118 5.63 -21.31 2.10
CA PRO A 118 5.65 -21.19 3.54
C PRO A 118 7.08 -21.48 4.00
N THR A 119 7.62 -20.62 4.86
CA THR A 119 8.80 -21.01 5.63
C THR A 119 8.49 -22.35 6.31
N PRO A 120 9.48 -23.22 6.57
CA PRO A 120 9.24 -24.52 7.23
C PRO A 120 8.40 -24.40 8.53
N GLU A 121 8.47 -23.25 9.19
CA GLU A 121 7.65 -22.89 10.35
C GLU A 121 6.14 -22.84 10.08
N ALA A 122 5.71 -22.48 8.86
CA ALA A 122 4.29 -22.42 8.48
C ALA A 122 3.72 -23.78 8.04
N GLU A 123 4.58 -24.70 7.55
CA GLU A 123 4.17 -26.10 7.34
C GLU A 123 3.92 -26.81 8.67
N ASP A 124 4.74 -26.54 9.69
CA ASP A 124 4.54 -27.06 11.05
C ASP A 124 3.23 -26.55 11.67
N VAL A 125 2.88 -25.27 11.48
CA VAL A 125 1.61 -24.72 11.99
C VAL A 125 0.40 -25.36 11.32
N ILE A 126 0.45 -25.62 10.01
CA ILE A 126 -0.64 -26.30 9.30
C ILE A 126 -0.76 -27.75 9.76
N ALA A 127 0.37 -28.45 9.95
CA ALA A 127 0.40 -29.82 10.47
C ALA A 127 -0.20 -29.91 11.88
N VAL A 128 0.22 -29.03 12.80
CA VAL A 128 -0.32 -28.96 14.18
C VAL A 128 -1.81 -28.65 14.17
N LYS A 129 -2.27 -27.74 13.30
CA LYS A 129 -3.70 -27.43 13.18
C LYS A 129 -4.51 -28.64 12.69
N LEU A 130 -4.02 -29.36 11.69
CA LEU A 130 -4.65 -30.58 11.18
C LEU A 130 -4.68 -31.71 12.24
N GLU A 131 -3.63 -31.84 13.04
CA GLU A 131 -3.60 -32.78 14.16
C GLU A 131 -4.61 -32.42 15.25
N LEU A 132 -4.71 -31.12 15.60
CA LEU A 132 -5.68 -30.64 16.57
C LEU A 132 -7.12 -30.86 16.09
N GLU A 133 -7.42 -30.59 14.82
CA GLU A 133 -8.74 -30.83 14.23
C GLU A 133 -9.11 -32.32 14.24
N ARG A 134 -8.16 -33.21 13.94
CA ARG A 134 -8.37 -34.67 14.05
C ARG A 134 -8.62 -35.10 15.49
N ALA A 135 -7.82 -34.62 16.44
CA ALA A 135 -7.99 -34.94 17.86
C ALA A 135 -9.37 -34.49 18.37
N LEU A 136 -9.81 -33.30 17.96
CA LEU A 136 -11.11 -32.73 18.32
C LEU A 136 -12.27 -33.53 17.69
N ALA A 137 -12.12 -33.96 16.44
CA ALA A 137 -13.09 -34.86 15.80
C ALA A 137 -13.20 -36.21 16.53
N THR A 138 -12.07 -36.81 16.93
CA THR A 138 -12.06 -38.06 17.70
C THR A 138 -12.65 -37.88 19.11
N ALA A 139 -12.44 -36.73 19.75
CA ALA A 139 -13.07 -36.43 21.04
C ALA A 139 -14.59 -36.30 20.92
N ARG A 140 -15.10 -35.62 19.87
CA ARG A 140 -16.53 -35.50 19.60
C ARG A 140 -17.18 -36.84 19.29
N ALA A 141 -16.51 -37.73 18.54
CA ALA A 141 -17.00 -39.07 18.27
C ALA A 141 -17.16 -39.88 19.58
N ARG A 142 -16.13 -39.87 20.44
CA ARG A 142 -16.18 -40.53 21.75
C ARG A 142 -17.26 -39.96 22.67
N SER A 143 -17.49 -38.65 22.66
CA SER A 143 -18.57 -38.06 23.47
C SER A 143 -19.95 -38.47 22.95
N ALA A 144 -20.14 -38.52 21.64
CA ALA A 144 -21.40 -38.94 21.02
C ALA A 144 -21.72 -40.41 21.35
N GLU A 145 -20.73 -41.31 21.28
CA GLU A 145 -20.88 -42.71 21.69
C GLU A 145 -21.28 -42.84 23.17
N ARG A 146 -20.63 -42.07 24.05
CA ARG A 146 -20.95 -42.09 25.49
C ARG A 146 -22.35 -41.56 25.78
N ILE A 147 -22.79 -40.51 25.09
CA ILE A 147 -24.16 -39.98 25.20
C ILE A 147 -25.16 -41.05 24.73
N GLY A 148 -24.91 -41.69 23.58
CA GLY A 148 -25.77 -42.75 23.06
C GLY A 148 -25.90 -43.96 24.00
N ALA A 149 -24.81 -44.34 24.68
CA ALA A 149 -24.84 -45.39 25.70
C ALA A 149 -25.71 -45.00 26.92
N LEU A 150 -25.51 -43.79 27.46
CA LEU A 150 -26.31 -43.29 28.59
C LEU A 150 -27.80 -43.16 28.24
N GLU A 151 -28.13 -42.77 27.01
CA GLU A 151 -29.51 -42.73 26.54
C GLU A 151 -30.14 -44.12 26.42
N ALA A 152 -29.36 -45.15 26.06
CA ALA A 152 -29.81 -46.53 26.05
C ALA A 152 -30.08 -47.05 27.47
N ASP A 153 -29.17 -46.80 28.41
CA ASP A 153 -29.31 -47.18 29.81
C ASP A 153 -30.54 -46.51 30.46
N LEU A 154 -30.76 -45.21 30.16
CA LEU A 154 -31.95 -44.48 30.64
C LEU A 154 -33.25 -45.06 30.08
N ARG A 155 -33.27 -45.50 28.82
CA ARG A 155 -34.44 -46.18 28.25
C ARG A 155 -34.69 -47.52 28.94
N GLU A 156 -33.66 -48.33 29.14
CA GLU A 156 -33.78 -49.61 29.84
C GLU A 156 -34.28 -49.43 31.29
N ALA A 157 -33.74 -48.45 32.01
CA ALA A 157 -34.19 -48.13 33.37
C ALA A 157 -35.67 -47.72 33.42
N ARG A 158 -36.14 -46.93 32.45
CA ARG A 158 -37.57 -46.55 32.34
C ARG A 158 -38.46 -47.75 32.08
N ASP A 159 -38.05 -48.66 31.20
CA ASP A 159 -38.82 -49.88 30.91
C ASP A 159 -38.91 -50.81 32.13
N LYS A 160 -37.81 -50.95 32.89
CA LYS A 160 -37.79 -51.68 34.16
C LYS A 160 -38.75 -51.05 35.17
N LEU A 161 -38.76 -49.72 35.30
CA LEU A 161 -39.64 -49.01 36.23
C LEU A 161 -41.12 -49.21 35.87
N LEU A 162 -41.47 -49.13 34.58
CA LEU A 162 -42.82 -49.43 34.09
C LEU A 162 -43.24 -50.89 34.36
N SER A 163 -42.31 -51.84 34.26
CA SER A 163 -42.56 -53.24 34.61
C SER A 163 -42.86 -53.41 36.10
N VAL A 164 -42.06 -52.78 36.96
CA VAL A 164 -42.26 -52.78 38.42
C VAL A 164 -43.59 -52.15 38.78
N GLU A 165 -43.96 -51.01 38.18
CA GLU A 165 -45.24 -50.35 38.42
C GLU A 165 -46.43 -51.25 38.05
N LYS A 166 -46.37 -51.94 36.90
CA LYS A 166 -47.39 -52.93 36.50
C LYS A 166 -47.49 -54.08 37.52
N SER A 167 -46.37 -54.57 38.02
CA SER A 167 -46.35 -55.64 39.02
C SER A 167 -46.96 -55.18 40.36
N TYR A 168 -46.65 -53.95 40.78
CA TYR A 168 -47.19 -53.35 42.00
C TYR A 168 -48.72 -53.17 41.93
N VAL A 169 -49.24 -52.70 40.79
CA VAL A 169 -50.69 -52.58 40.57
C VAL A 169 -51.39 -53.95 40.67
N ARG A 170 -50.79 -55.01 40.12
CA ARG A 170 -51.33 -56.39 40.23
C ARG A 170 -51.34 -56.88 41.68
N LEU A 171 -50.24 -56.67 42.41
CA LEU A 171 -50.14 -57.03 43.84
C LEU A 171 -51.18 -56.29 44.68
N ARG A 172 -51.40 -55.00 44.43
CA ARG A 172 -52.41 -54.20 45.13
C ARG A 172 -53.84 -54.71 44.86
N ALA A 173 -54.12 -55.12 43.62
CA ALA A 173 -55.40 -55.71 43.26
C ALA A 173 -55.64 -57.05 43.98
N LEU A 174 -54.62 -57.92 44.04
CA LEU A 174 -54.66 -59.19 44.78
C LEU A 174 -54.92 -58.96 46.28
N LEU A 175 -54.20 -58.03 46.90
CA LEU A 175 -54.41 -57.68 48.31
C LEU A 175 -55.85 -57.23 48.58
N GLY A 176 -56.42 -56.41 47.71
CA GLY A 176 -57.81 -55.96 47.80
C GLY A 176 -58.86 -57.07 47.60
N MET A 177 -58.52 -58.17 46.91
CA MET A 177 -59.39 -59.35 46.86
C MET A 177 -59.29 -60.15 48.17
N THR A 178 -58.07 -60.40 48.66
CA THR A 178 -57.88 -61.16 49.92
C THR A 178 -58.47 -60.48 51.14
N GLN A 179 -58.45 -59.15 51.20
CA GLN A 179 -59.09 -58.40 52.29
C GLN A 179 -60.61 -58.55 52.29
N ARG A 180 -61.24 -58.62 51.10
CA ARG A 180 -62.68 -58.86 50.97
C ARG A 180 -63.06 -60.28 51.40
N GLU A 181 -62.31 -61.27 50.93
CA GLU A 181 -62.52 -62.67 51.31
C GLU A 181 -62.36 -62.88 52.82
N ASN A 182 -61.36 -62.27 53.45
CA ASN A 182 -61.20 -62.31 54.91
C ASN A 182 -62.39 -61.66 55.65
N GLY A 183 -62.93 -60.56 55.12
CA GLY A 183 -64.15 -59.93 55.65
C GLY A 183 -65.35 -60.87 55.61
N ASP A 184 -65.58 -61.52 54.46
CA ASP A 184 -66.68 -62.46 54.26
C ASP A 184 -66.55 -63.71 55.15
N LEU A 185 -65.32 -64.24 55.32
CA LEU A 185 -65.04 -65.36 56.21
C LEU A 185 -65.25 -64.98 57.68
N SER A 186 -64.85 -63.77 58.09
CA SER A 186 -65.08 -63.27 59.45
C SER A 186 -66.57 -63.13 59.77
N LEU A 187 -67.38 -62.69 58.80
CA LEU A 187 -68.84 -62.63 58.93
C LEU A 187 -69.45 -64.03 59.12
N ARG A 188 -69.04 -65.01 58.30
CA ARG A 188 -69.52 -66.39 58.42
C ARG A 188 -69.13 -67.05 59.74
N ALA A 189 -67.91 -66.79 60.23
CA ALA A 189 -67.46 -67.29 61.52
C ALA A 189 -68.33 -66.75 62.68
N ALA A 190 -68.64 -65.45 62.66
CA ALA A 190 -69.51 -64.84 63.65
C ALA A 190 -70.95 -65.40 63.60
N ASP A 191 -71.48 -65.71 62.43
CA ASP A 191 -72.80 -66.34 62.28
C ASP A 191 -72.83 -67.77 62.83
N ALA A 192 -71.75 -68.55 62.61
CA ALA A 192 -71.63 -69.91 63.14
C ALA A 192 -71.50 -69.93 64.68
N GLU A 193 -70.81 -68.95 65.27
CA GLU A 193 -70.74 -68.80 66.73
C GLU A 193 -72.11 -68.51 67.35
N ARG A 194 -72.93 -67.65 66.73
CA ARG A 194 -74.31 -67.40 67.19
C ARG A 194 -75.17 -68.65 67.13
N GLN A 195 -75.01 -69.48 66.10
CA GLN A 195 -75.73 -70.76 65.98
C GLN A 195 -75.31 -71.75 67.08
N ARG A 196 -74.02 -71.84 67.38
CA ARG A 196 -73.51 -72.67 68.47
C ARG A 196 -74.08 -72.25 69.82
N ASP A 197 -74.14 -70.95 70.09
CA ASP A 197 -74.62 -70.44 71.38
C ASP A 197 -76.13 -70.66 71.54
N ALA A 198 -76.91 -70.54 70.47
CA ALA A 198 -78.35 -70.89 70.45
C ALA A 198 -78.60 -72.39 70.71
N LEU A 199 -77.76 -73.27 70.16
CA LEU A 199 -77.86 -74.72 70.40
C LEU A 199 -77.48 -75.09 71.84
N LYS A 200 -76.48 -74.41 72.43
CA LYS A 200 -76.12 -74.60 73.85
C LYS A 200 -77.28 -74.25 74.78
N GLU A 201 -77.98 -73.15 74.51
CA GLU A 201 -79.13 -72.72 75.31
C GLU A 201 -80.31 -73.72 75.22
N GLN A 202 -80.50 -74.37 74.07
CA GLN A 202 -81.49 -75.44 73.90
C GLN A 202 -81.12 -76.71 74.68
N LEU A 203 -79.82 -77.04 74.73
CA LEU A 203 -79.33 -78.17 75.50
C LEU A 203 -79.47 -77.94 77.00
N GLU A 204 -79.21 -76.72 77.47
CA GLU A 204 -79.36 -76.33 78.88
C GLU A 204 -80.83 -76.44 79.34
N LYS A 205 -81.79 -76.02 78.49
CA LYS A 205 -83.23 -76.23 78.73
C LYS A 205 -83.62 -77.71 78.81
N ALA A 206 -83.06 -78.55 77.95
CA ALA A 206 -83.36 -79.99 77.96
C ALA A 206 -82.76 -80.71 79.18
N VAL A 207 -81.65 -80.19 79.72
CA VAL A 207 -81.02 -80.71 80.94
C VAL A 207 -81.83 -80.31 82.19
N ASP A 208 -82.42 -79.11 82.22
CA ASP A 208 -83.27 -78.66 83.33
C ASP A 208 -84.62 -79.40 83.41
N GLU A 209 -85.13 -79.93 82.29
CA GLU A 209 -86.38 -80.70 82.24
C GLU A 209 -86.23 -82.19 82.63
N GLY A 210 -84.99 -82.69 82.81
CA GLY A 210 -84.68 -84.11 83.05
C GLY A 210 -84.64 -84.57 84.53
N ALA A 211 -84.81 -83.68 85.52
CA ALA A 211 -84.40 -83.94 86.90
C ALA A 211 -85.47 -84.51 87.87
N ALA A 212 -86.60 -85.07 87.42
CA ALA A 212 -87.58 -85.70 88.33
C ALA A 212 -88.40 -86.85 87.73
N ASN A 213 -87.85 -88.08 87.65
CA ASN A 213 -88.59 -89.34 87.93
C ASN A 213 -87.68 -90.58 87.86
N ARG A 214 -87.82 -91.51 88.83
CA ARG A 214 -87.06 -92.78 88.91
C ARG A 214 -88.00 -93.96 88.68
N ASP A 215 -87.68 -94.78 87.67
CA ASP A 215 -88.17 -96.16 87.50
C ASP A 215 -87.07 -96.99 86.80
N ALA A 216 -86.82 -98.23 87.23
CA ALA A 216 -85.65 -99.02 86.84
C ALA A 216 -85.69 -99.57 85.38
N GLU A 217 -86.79 -99.40 84.67
CA GLU A 217 -86.89 -99.60 83.21
C GLU A 217 -86.58 -98.30 82.43
N SER A 218 -86.76 -97.14 83.08
CA SER A 218 -86.19 -95.85 82.65
C SER A 218 -84.67 -95.87 82.79
N THR A 219 -84.09 -96.61 83.75
CA THR A 219 -82.62 -96.72 83.84
C THR A 219 -82.00 -97.56 82.72
N GLN A 220 -82.70 -98.57 82.18
CA GLN A 220 -82.21 -99.33 81.02
C GLN A 220 -82.44 -98.58 79.70
N GLN A 221 -83.56 -97.86 79.59
CA GLN A 221 -83.73 -96.87 78.51
C GLN A 221 -82.75 -95.71 78.65
N SER A 222 -82.37 -95.30 79.86
CA SER A 222 -81.35 -94.28 80.07
C SER A 222 -79.97 -94.84 79.78
N ILE A 223 -79.68 -96.11 80.07
CA ILE A 223 -78.41 -96.74 79.69
C ILE A 223 -78.32 -96.85 78.18
N THR A 224 -79.36 -97.30 77.47
CA THR A 224 -79.33 -97.34 75.99
C THR A 224 -79.31 -95.94 75.38
N ARG A 225 -79.99 -94.96 75.97
CA ARG A 225 -79.89 -93.53 75.59
C ARG A 225 -78.51 -92.96 75.89
N LEU A 226 -77.88 -93.34 77.00
CA LEU A 226 -76.53 -92.95 77.37
C LEU A 226 -75.51 -93.66 76.48
N GLU A 227 -75.73 -94.89 76.05
CA GLU A 227 -74.90 -95.61 75.09
C GLU A 227 -75.00 -95.01 73.69
N THR A 228 -76.20 -94.60 73.25
CA THR A 228 -76.33 -93.81 72.01
C THR A 228 -75.69 -92.44 72.16
N ALA A 229 -75.89 -91.76 73.30
CA ALA A 229 -75.26 -90.47 73.56
C ALA A 229 -73.73 -90.58 73.63
N VAL A 230 -73.17 -91.66 74.19
CA VAL A 230 -71.73 -91.94 74.18
C VAL A 230 -71.25 -92.17 72.76
N ARG A 231 -72.00 -92.91 71.92
CA ARG A 231 -71.67 -93.10 70.51
C ARG A 231 -71.72 -91.80 69.70
N ASP A 232 -72.72 -90.97 69.95
CA ASP A 232 -72.89 -89.66 69.33
C ASP A 232 -71.77 -88.71 69.77
N LEU A 233 -71.45 -88.68 71.07
CA LEU A 233 -70.31 -87.94 71.63
C LEU A 233 -68.96 -88.46 71.13
N GLU A 234 -68.82 -89.76 70.87
CA GLU A 234 -67.62 -90.33 70.25
C GLU A 234 -67.49 -89.92 68.78
N GLY A 235 -68.62 -89.86 68.05
CA GLY A 235 -68.70 -89.32 66.69
C GLY A 235 -68.36 -87.83 66.65
N GLU A 236 -68.91 -87.04 67.58
CA GLU A 236 -68.56 -85.64 67.75
C GLU A 236 -67.09 -85.47 68.13
N ARG A 237 -66.56 -86.29 69.04
CA ARG A 237 -65.14 -86.25 69.42
C ARG A 237 -64.24 -86.60 68.23
N ALA A 238 -64.66 -87.51 67.35
CA ALA A 238 -63.95 -87.82 66.11
C ALA A 238 -63.99 -86.64 65.13
N SER A 239 -65.17 -86.04 64.91
CA SER A 239 -65.33 -84.84 64.07
C SER A 239 -64.53 -83.65 64.59
N LEU A 240 -64.55 -83.40 65.89
CA LEU A 240 -63.77 -82.34 66.54
C LEU A 240 -62.27 -82.59 66.43
N ARG A 241 -61.80 -83.85 66.53
CA ARG A 241 -60.40 -84.17 66.29
C ARG A 241 -60.00 -83.90 64.85
N GLU A 242 -60.82 -84.28 63.89
CA GLU A 242 -60.57 -84.01 62.47
C GLU A 242 -60.54 -82.50 62.18
N GLN A 243 -61.47 -81.74 62.76
CA GLN A 243 -61.46 -80.27 62.71
C GLN A 243 -60.21 -79.68 63.38
N LEU A 244 -59.74 -80.24 64.49
CA LEU A 244 -58.55 -79.78 65.20
C LEU A 244 -57.28 -80.06 64.40
N VAL A 245 -57.20 -81.22 63.73
CA VAL A 245 -56.12 -81.53 62.77
C VAL A 245 -56.16 -80.55 61.59
N ALA A 246 -57.32 -80.33 60.96
CA ALA A 246 -57.45 -79.38 59.86
C ALA A 246 -57.12 -77.94 60.27
N ALA A 247 -57.49 -77.53 61.48
CA ALA A 247 -57.13 -76.23 62.03
C ALA A 247 -55.61 -76.12 62.28
N ASN A 248 -54.98 -77.20 62.77
CA ASN A 248 -53.55 -77.27 62.99
C ASN A 248 -52.77 -77.22 61.65
N ASP A 249 -53.20 -77.96 60.63
CA ASP A 249 -52.59 -77.92 59.30
C ASP A 249 -52.72 -76.53 58.66
N ASN A 250 -53.87 -75.88 58.82
CA ASN A 250 -54.05 -74.48 58.40
C ASN A 250 -53.16 -73.50 59.18
N ALA A 251 -52.97 -73.72 60.48
CA ALA A 251 -52.06 -72.91 61.29
C ALA A 251 -50.60 -73.06 60.83
N VAL A 252 -50.18 -74.29 60.50
CA VAL A 252 -48.86 -74.57 59.93
C VAL A 252 -48.69 -73.91 58.56
N ALA A 253 -49.66 -74.04 57.65
CA ALA A 253 -49.61 -73.41 56.33
C ALA A 253 -49.49 -71.87 56.43
N ARG A 254 -50.25 -71.25 57.35
CA ARG A 254 -50.15 -69.80 57.62
C ARG A 254 -48.79 -69.43 58.21
N GLN A 255 -48.23 -70.26 59.09
CA GLN A 255 -46.90 -70.02 59.65
C GLN A 255 -45.82 -70.04 58.57
N GLU A 256 -45.91 -70.97 57.61
CA GLU A 256 -45.01 -71.00 56.45
C GLU A 256 -45.17 -69.76 55.57
N GLU A 257 -46.40 -69.31 55.34
CA GLU A 257 -46.68 -68.10 54.56
C GLU A 257 -46.14 -66.84 55.25
N VAL A 258 -46.33 -66.72 56.56
CA VAL A 258 -45.70 -65.66 57.38
C VAL A 258 -44.18 -65.72 57.22
N GLY A 259 -43.57 -66.90 57.28
CA GLY A 259 -42.13 -67.05 57.08
C GLY A 259 -41.65 -66.62 55.67
N ARG A 260 -42.44 -66.89 54.63
CA ARG A 260 -42.15 -66.42 53.26
C ARG A 260 -42.28 -64.90 53.14
N LEU A 261 -43.33 -64.33 53.72
CA LEU A 261 -43.58 -62.89 53.72
C LEU A 261 -42.51 -62.13 54.52
N SER A 262 -42.08 -62.66 55.67
CA SER A 262 -40.96 -62.09 56.44
C SER A 262 -39.67 -62.03 55.63
N LYS A 263 -39.30 -63.12 54.93
CA LYS A 263 -38.12 -63.11 54.05
C LYS A 263 -38.24 -62.12 52.89
N ALA A 264 -39.44 -61.99 52.32
CA ALA A 264 -39.69 -61.02 51.25
C ALA A 264 -39.59 -59.57 51.78
N LEU A 265 -40.09 -59.31 52.99
CA LEU A 265 -39.95 -58.00 53.65
C LEU A 265 -38.49 -57.66 53.93
N GLU A 266 -37.70 -58.60 54.47
CA GLU A 266 -36.26 -58.42 54.68
C GLU A 266 -35.52 -58.09 53.37
N GLY A 267 -35.87 -58.77 52.27
CA GLY A 267 -35.32 -58.47 50.93
C GLY A 267 -35.67 -57.07 50.44
N LEU A 268 -36.94 -56.65 50.58
CA LEU A 268 -37.37 -55.31 50.20
C LEU A 268 -36.75 -54.21 51.07
N GLU A 269 -36.52 -54.48 52.36
CA GLU A 269 -35.82 -53.56 53.25
C GLU A 269 -34.36 -53.39 52.84
N HIS A 270 -33.70 -54.47 52.43
CA HIS A 270 -32.36 -54.43 51.87
C HIS A 270 -32.30 -53.62 50.56
N ASP A 271 -33.21 -53.88 49.62
CA ASP A 271 -33.31 -53.15 48.35
C ASP A 271 -33.59 -51.65 48.59
N LYS A 272 -34.47 -51.33 49.54
CA LYS A 272 -34.75 -49.94 49.94
C LYS A 272 -33.49 -49.27 50.48
N ALA A 273 -32.71 -49.96 51.31
CA ALA A 273 -31.45 -49.41 51.84
C ALA A 273 -30.41 -49.18 50.72
N SER A 274 -30.29 -50.14 49.78
CA SER A 274 -29.42 -50.02 48.61
C SER A 274 -29.81 -48.83 47.74
N LEU A 275 -31.10 -48.71 47.38
CA LEU A 275 -31.60 -47.61 46.57
C LEU A 275 -31.45 -46.24 47.26
N GLN A 276 -31.59 -46.19 48.59
CA GLN A 276 -31.33 -44.97 49.35
C GLN A 276 -29.86 -44.58 49.32
N GLN A 277 -28.94 -45.55 49.32
CA GLN A 277 -27.51 -45.29 49.16
C GLN A 277 -27.19 -44.79 47.76
N ASP A 278 -27.72 -45.44 46.73
CA ASP A 278 -27.52 -45.04 45.32
C ASP A 278 -28.09 -43.64 45.05
N LEU A 279 -29.26 -43.32 45.62
CA LEU A 279 -29.86 -41.99 45.51
C LEU A 279 -28.97 -40.93 46.14
N LYS A 280 -28.35 -41.21 47.29
CA LYS A 280 -27.41 -40.29 47.94
C LYS A 280 -26.15 -40.10 47.09
N ALA A 281 -25.59 -41.18 46.55
CA ALA A 281 -24.42 -41.13 45.69
C ALA A 281 -24.69 -40.34 44.39
N ALA A 282 -25.81 -40.58 43.74
CA ALA A 282 -26.23 -39.85 42.55
C ALA A 282 -26.49 -38.36 42.85
N SER A 283 -27.07 -38.05 44.02
CA SER A 283 -27.27 -36.67 44.46
C SER A 283 -25.94 -35.93 44.66
N SER A 284 -24.94 -36.56 45.27
CA SER A 284 -23.62 -35.95 45.42
C SER A 284 -22.91 -35.76 44.08
N GLU A 285 -23.02 -36.73 43.15
CA GLU A 285 -22.43 -36.58 41.82
C GLU A 285 -23.10 -35.43 41.03
N LEU A 286 -24.42 -35.26 41.17
CA LEU A 286 -25.13 -34.14 40.57
C LEU A 286 -24.66 -32.79 41.13
N GLU A 287 -24.45 -32.70 42.44
CA GLU A 287 -23.92 -31.49 43.09
C GLU A 287 -22.50 -31.17 42.58
N ASP A 288 -21.61 -32.17 42.52
CA ASP A 288 -20.26 -32.01 41.96
C ASP A 288 -20.30 -31.52 40.51
N ARG A 289 -21.17 -32.11 39.67
CA ARG A 289 -21.35 -31.69 38.28
C ARG A 289 -21.92 -30.29 38.15
N GLN A 290 -22.82 -29.89 39.06
CA GLN A 290 -23.33 -28.52 39.10
C GLN A 290 -22.21 -27.53 39.42
N THR A 291 -21.36 -27.82 40.42
CA THR A 291 -20.23 -26.94 40.74
C THR A 291 -19.25 -26.83 39.58
N GLU A 292 -19.02 -27.90 38.83
CA GLU A 292 -18.16 -27.87 37.65
C GLU A 292 -18.79 -27.08 36.50
N ALA A 293 -20.10 -27.21 36.28
CA ALA A 293 -20.82 -26.42 35.29
C ALA A 293 -20.75 -24.91 35.61
N ASP A 294 -20.84 -24.54 36.89
CA ASP A 294 -20.70 -23.15 37.33
C ASP A 294 -19.27 -22.63 37.13
N ARG A 295 -18.25 -23.44 37.42
CA ARG A 295 -16.83 -23.12 37.15
C ARG A 295 -16.57 -22.91 35.65
N LEU A 296 -17.05 -23.82 34.81
CA LEU A 296 -16.89 -23.73 33.37
C LEU A 296 -17.65 -22.53 32.80
N SER A 297 -18.84 -22.23 33.30
CA SER A 297 -19.60 -21.03 32.91
C SER A 297 -18.83 -19.76 33.23
N LYS A 298 -18.22 -19.67 34.42
CA LYS A 298 -17.36 -18.54 34.80
C LYS A 298 -16.13 -18.43 33.89
N ALA A 299 -15.46 -19.56 33.60
CA ALA A 299 -14.31 -19.56 32.69
C ALA A 299 -14.70 -19.10 31.28
N ILE A 300 -15.88 -19.46 30.80
CA ILE A 300 -16.40 -19.00 29.51
C ILE A 300 -16.62 -17.48 29.53
N THR A 301 -17.20 -16.92 30.60
CA THR A 301 -17.41 -15.46 30.70
C THR A 301 -16.09 -14.70 30.77
N ASP A 302 -15.09 -15.22 31.49
CA ASP A 302 -13.76 -14.61 31.60
C ASP A 302 -13.05 -14.62 30.23
N LEU A 303 -13.08 -15.76 29.52
CA LEU A 303 -12.52 -15.85 28.16
C LEU A 303 -13.25 -14.96 27.15
N GLN A 304 -14.56 -14.77 27.28
CA GLN A 304 -15.30 -13.82 26.45
C GLN A 304 -14.88 -12.39 26.72
N HIS A 305 -14.64 -12.02 27.97
CA HIS A 305 -14.12 -10.72 28.35
C HIS A 305 -12.71 -10.48 27.78
N ASP A 306 -11.80 -11.45 27.94
CA ASP A 306 -10.44 -11.39 27.41
C ASP A 306 -10.44 -11.27 25.88
N LYS A 307 -11.31 -12.02 25.19
CA LYS A 307 -11.48 -11.91 23.75
C LYS A 307 -11.85 -10.50 23.32
N LEU A 308 -12.82 -9.86 23.99
CA LEU A 308 -13.24 -8.50 23.67
C LEU A 308 -12.10 -7.49 23.94
N SER A 309 -11.39 -7.63 25.06
CA SER A 309 -10.23 -6.80 25.38
C SER A 309 -9.12 -6.92 24.33
N LEU A 310 -8.82 -8.14 23.88
CA LEU A 310 -7.83 -8.37 22.82
C LEU A 310 -8.28 -7.83 21.47
N GLN A 311 -9.57 -7.88 21.15
CA GLN A 311 -10.12 -7.27 19.94
C GLN A 311 -9.95 -5.75 19.96
N GLU A 312 -10.25 -5.08 21.08
CA GLU A 312 -10.03 -3.63 21.24
C GLU A 312 -8.54 -3.27 21.13
N GLN A 313 -7.65 -4.07 21.72
CA GLN A 313 -6.20 -3.87 21.60
C GLN A 313 -5.70 -4.03 20.16
N LEU A 314 -6.26 -4.99 19.41
CA LEU A 314 -5.94 -5.21 18.00
C LEU A 314 -6.40 -4.02 17.15
N GLU A 315 -7.63 -3.54 17.34
CA GLU A 315 -8.14 -2.35 16.64
C GLU A 315 -7.28 -1.11 16.94
N ALA A 316 -6.92 -0.88 18.21
CA ALA A 316 -6.04 0.21 18.60
C ALA A 316 -4.62 0.07 18.03
N ALA A 317 -4.13 -1.15 17.81
CA ALA A 317 -2.85 -1.38 17.15
C ALA A 317 -2.91 -1.12 15.64
N LEU A 318 -4.01 -1.49 14.97
CA LEU A 318 -4.24 -1.21 13.56
C LEU A 318 -4.28 0.29 13.28
N VAL A 319 -5.06 1.05 14.05
CA VAL A 319 -5.13 2.53 13.92
C VAL A 319 -3.74 3.15 14.11
N ARG A 320 -2.98 2.73 15.13
CA ARG A 320 -1.60 3.21 15.34
C ARG A 320 -0.66 2.85 14.18
N SER A 321 -0.90 1.74 13.50
CA SER A 321 -0.11 1.34 12.32
C SER A 321 -0.43 2.22 11.12
N GLU A 322 -1.71 2.54 10.89
CA GLU A 322 -2.16 3.43 9.82
C GLU A 322 -1.65 4.87 10.02
N ASP A 323 -1.65 5.36 11.26
CA ASP A 323 -1.07 6.66 11.62
C ASP A 323 0.43 6.71 11.32
N LYS A 324 1.16 5.65 11.69
CA LYS A 324 2.60 5.53 11.38
C LYS A 324 2.85 5.47 9.88
N GLN A 325 2.04 4.72 9.12
CA GLN A 325 2.15 4.66 7.67
C GLN A 325 1.93 6.04 7.04
N SER A 326 0.89 6.75 7.50
CA SER A 326 0.61 8.12 7.05
C SER A 326 1.76 9.09 7.36
N ALA A 327 2.43 8.92 8.51
CA ALA A 327 3.61 9.71 8.86
C ALA A 327 4.82 9.38 7.97
N VAL A 328 5.04 8.10 7.64
CA VAL A 328 6.07 7.66 6.70
C VAL A 328 5.84 8.26 5.31
N ASP A 329 4.60 8.23 4.81
CA ASP A 329 4.26 8.77 3.49
C ASP A 329 4.52 10.29 3.42
N ARG A 330 4.19 11.03 4.49
CA ARG A 330 4.49 12.48 4.60
C ARG A 330 5.99 12.73 4.60
N LEU A 331 6.75 12.03 5.45
CA LEU A 331 8.21 12.19 5.52
C LEU A 331 8.89 11.81 4.20
N SER A 332 8.38 10.80 3.48
CA SER A 332 8.86 10.45 2.15
C SER A 332 8.65 11.61 1.17
N GLY A 333 7.47 12.25 1.20
CA GLY A 333 7.19 13.44 0.41
C GLY A 333 8.13 14.61 0.72
N ASP A 334 8.41 14.86 2.00
CA ASP A 334 9.36 15.89 2.43
C ASP A 334 10.78 15.61 1.94
N VAL A 335 11.23 14.35 2.02
CA VAL A 335 12.55 13.93 1.51
C VAL A 335 12.68 14.15 0.01
N ASP A 336 11.64 13.81 -0.76
CA ASP A 336 11.65 14.02 -2.21
C ASP A 336 11.65 15.51 -2.58
N SER A 337 10.89 16.32 -1.85
CA SER A 337 10.89 17.79 -1.99
C SER A 337 12.27 18.39 -1.71
N LEU A 338 12.90 18.00 -0.58
CA LEU A 338 14.25 18.46 -0.21
C LEU A 338 15.33 17.99 -1.20
N ARG A 339 15.18 16.79 -1.78
CA ARG A 339 16.08 16.33 -2.85
C ARG A 339 15.94 17.19 -4.11
N ALA A 340 14.71 17.52 -4.50
CA ALA A 340 14.47 18.38 -5.65
C ALA A 340 15.04 19.80 -5.43
N GLU A 341 14.88 20.36 -4.24
CA GLU A 341 15.47 21.65 -3.86
C GLU A 341 17.00 21.61 -3.87
N ASN A 342 17.61 20.58 -3.27
CA ASN A 342 19.06 20.38 -3.36
C ASN A 342 19.57 20.25 -4.80
N GLY A 343 18.79 19.58 -5.67
CA GLY A 343 19.08 19.51 -7.10
C GLY A 343 19.13 20.89 -7.76
N LYS A 344 18.15 21.75 -7.47
CA LYS A 344 18.11 23.14 -7.97
C LYS A 344 19.29 23.96 -7.45
N LEU A 345 19.55 23.92 -6.15
CA LEU A 345 20.65 24.66 -5.53
C LEU A 345 22.02 24.25 -6.09
N ARG A 346 22.21 22.98 -6.44
CA ARG A 346 23.44 22.52 -7.12
C ARG A 346 23.58 23.12 -8.51
N ILE A 347 22.50 23.13 -9.30
CA ILE A 347 22.50 23.76 -10.63
C ILE A 347 22.81 25.25 -10.52
N ASP A 348 22.18 25.96 -9.57
CA ASP A 348 22.41 27.39 -9.36
C ASP A 348 23.86 27.66 -8.92
N ARG A 349 24.40 26.84 -8.02
CA ARG A 349 25.80 26.93 -7.60
C ARG A 349 26.75 26.73 -8.78
N ASP A 350 26.54 25.70 -9.59
CA ASP A 350 27.40 25.40 -10.73
C ASP A 350 27.35 26.55 -11.76
N ALA A 351 26.17 27.14 -11.99
CA ALA A 351 26.02 28.33 -12.83
C ALA A 351 26.73 29.58 -12.29
N VAL A 352 26.82 29.73 -10.96
CA VAL A 352 27.61 30.81 -10.34
C VAL A 352 29.11 30.55 -10.47
N ILE A 353 29.55 29.30 -10.34
CA ILE A 353 30.96 28.90 -10.57
C ILE A 353 31.35 29.22 -12.02
N ASP A 354 30.53 28.83 -13.01
CA ASP A 354 30.79 29.13 -14.42
C ASP A 354 30.91 30.64 -14.68
N LYS A 355 30.08 31.46 -14.02
CA LYS A 355 30.16 32.93 -14.10
C LYS A 355 31.45 33.46 -13.48
N LEU A 356 31.88 32.90 -12.36
CA LEU A 356 33.11 33.29 -11.69
C LEU A 356 34.32 32.98 -12.57
N ASP A 357 34.36 31.79 -13.19
CA ASP A 357 35.43 31.41 -14.12
C ASP A 357 35.45 32.31 -15.36
N ALA A 358 34.29 32.66 -15.91
CA ALA A 358 34.18 33.62 -17.01
C ALA A 358 34.67 35.03 -16.61
N GLN A 359 34.38 35.48 -15.38
CA GLN A 359 34.90 36.75 -14.87
C GLN A 359 36.41 36.70 -14.63
N GLN A 360 36.94 35.59 -14.12
CA GLN A 360 38.37 35.40 -13.90
C GLN A 360 39.14 35.45 -15.23
N THR A 361 38.67 34.71 -16.24
CA THR A 361 39.28 34.75 -17.59
C THR A 361 39.24 36.15 -18.22
N ALA A 362 38.14 36.91 -18.01
CA ALA A 362 38.06 38.30 -18.45
C ALA A 362 39.06 39.20 -17.72
N LEU A 363 39.24 39.03 -16.41
CA LEU A 363 40.25 39.77 -15.63
C LEU A 363 41.67 39.46 -16.10
N ASP A 364 41.99 38.19 -16.33
CA ASP A 364 43.30 37.78 -16.84
C ASP A 364 43.59 38.40 -18.21
N SER A 365 42.59 38.42 -19.10
CA SER A 365 42.68 39.09 -20.40
C SER A 365 42.94 40.60 -20.27
N LEU A 366 42.19 41.29 -19.42
CA LEU A 366 42.38 42.72 -19.16
C LEU A 366 43.74 43.01 -18.52
N SER A 367 44.22 42.14 -17.63
CA SER A 367 45.56 42.26 -17.04
C SER A 367 46.64 42.18 -18.12
N ASN A 368 46.54 41.21 -19.03
CA ASN A 368 47.46 41.06 -20.15
C ASN A 368 47.43 42.27 -21.10
N GLU A 369 46.24 42.84 -21.34
CA GLU A 369 46.09 44.06 -22.14
C GLU A 369 46.75 45.27 -21.45
N ILE A 370 46.54 45.45 -20.14
CA ILE A 370 47.19 46.49 -19.34
C ILE A 370 48.71 46.37 -19.42
N ASP A 371 49.26 45.16 -19.28
CA ASP A 371 50.71 44.94 -19.33
C ASP A 371 51.27 45.19 -20.74
N SER A 372 50.52 44.83 -21.79
CA SER A 372 50.86 45.14 -23.17
C SER A 372 50.89 46.65 -23.43
N LEU A 373 49.86 47.38 -22.97
CA LEU A 373 49.78 48.84 -23.08
C LEU A 373 50.86 49.55 -22.26
N ARG A 374 51.24 49.01 -21.10
CA ARG A 374 52.37 49.52 -20.30
C ARG A 374 53.69 49.38 -21.05
N LEU A 375 53.92 48.22 -21.69
CA LEU A 375 55.11 47.98 -22.50
C LEU A 375 55.16 48.94 -23.70
N GLU A 376 54.05 49.12 -24.41
CA GLU A 376 53.96 50.06 -25.53
C GLU A 376 54.19 51.51 -25.10
N ASN A 377 53.56 51.96 -24.02
CA ASN A 377 53.84 53.28 -23.43
C ASN A 377 55.33 53.44 -23.05
N GLY A 378 55.96 52.39 -22.53
CA GLY A 378 57.40 52.39 -22.25
C GLY A 378 58.25 52.61 -23.50
N LYS A 379 57.92 51.93 -24.61
CA LYS A 379 58.58 52.12 -25.91
C LYS A 379 58.36 53.52 -26.45
N LEU A 380 57.12 54.01 -26.47
CA LEU A 380 56.79 55.35 -26.95
C LEU A 380 57.52 56.44 -26.16
N ARG A 381 57.68 56.27 -24.84
CA ARG A 381 58.49 57.20 -24.03
C ARG A 381 59.96 57.19 -24.43
N ALA A 382 60.55 56.00 -24.62
CA ALA A 382 61.93 55.88 -25.07
C ALA A 382 62.14 56.49 -26.47
N ASP A 383 61.20 56.28 -27.39
CA ASP A 383 61.21 56.88 -28.73
C ASP A 383 61.10 58.41 -28.66
N CYS A 384 60.24 58.95 -27.80
CA CYS A 384 60.13 60.38 -27.53
C CYS A 384 61.44 60.96 -26.97
N ASP A 385 62.07 60.30 -25.99
CA ASP A 385 63.35 60.74 -25.41
C ASP A 385 64.48 60.71 -26.45
N ALA A 386 64.52 59.68 -27.29
CA ALA A 386 65.47 59.58 -28.40
C ALA A 386 65.25 60.71 -29.43
N ALA A 387 64.01 60.97 -29.82
CA ALA A 387 63.66 62.06 -30.72
C ALA A 387 64.03 63.44 -30.13
N LEU A 388 63.80 63.66 -28.83
CA LEU A 388 64.20 64.89 -28.14
C LEU A 388 65.72 65.06 -28.10
N ASN A 389 66.48 63.99 -27.85
CA ASN A 389 67.94 64.04 -27.88
C ASN A 389 68.47 64.32 -29.30
N ASN A 390 67.89 63.71 -30.33
CA ASN A 390 68.22 64.01 -31.72
C ASN A 390 67.89 65.47 -32.08
N LEU A 391 66.74 65.99 -31.62
CA LEU A 391 66.37 67.40 -31.82
C LEU A 391 67.35 68.35 -31.11
N ARG A 392 67.82 68.00 -29.91
CA ARG A 392 68.86 68.76 -29.20
C ARG A 392 70.19 68.71 -29.96
N SER A 393 70.62 67.54 -30.43
CA SER A 393 71.84 67.38 -31.23
C SER A 393 71.79 68.21 -32.50
N THR A 394 70.72 68.10 -33.28
CA THR A 394 70.53 68.87 -34.52
C THR A 394 70.40 70.37 -34.25
N THR A 395 69.87 70.78 -33.09
CA THR A 395 69.85 72.19 -32.68
C THR A 395 71.25 72.71 -32.40
N LEU A 396 72.07 71.96 -31.67
CA LEU A 396 73.47 72.30 -31.42
C LEU A 396 74.27 72.35 -32.72
N GLU A 397 74.10 71.38 -33.61
CA GLU A 397 74.72 71.37 -34.95
C GLU A 397 74.30 72.60 -35.77
N ARG A 398 73.00 72.92 -35.77
CA ARG A 398 72.47 74.12 -36.45
C ARG A 398 73.06 75.41 -35.86
N ASP A 399 73.18 75.51 -34.54
CA ASP A 399 73.75 76.70 -33.90
C ASP A 399 75.26 76.79 -34.18
N ALA A 400 75.99 75.68 -34.18
CA ALA A 400 77.39 75.62 -34.60
C ALA A 400 77.58 76.06 -36.07
N VAL A 401 76.76 75.56 -36.98
CA VAL A 401 76.76 75.99 -38.40
C VAL A 401 76.40 77.47 -38.53
N ARG A 402 75.48 77.99 -37.71
CA ARG A 402 75.14 79.41 -37.69
C ARG A 402 76.31 80.25 -37.21
N ASP A 403 77.01 79.82 -36.18
CA ASP A 403 78.19 80.51 -35.65
C ASP A 403 79.33 80.49 -36.67
N GLU A 404 79.55 79.36 -37.35
CA GLU A 404 80.50 79.23 -38.46
C GLU A 404 80.12 80.15 -39.63
N ALA A 405 78.85 80.15 -40.05
CA ALA A 405 78.36 81.06 -41.09
C ALA A 405 78.51 82.53 -40.68
N SER A 406 78.31 82.86 -39.41
CA SER A 406 78.50 84.22 -38.88
C SER A 406 79.98 84.61 -38.87
N GLY A 407 80.87 83.67 -38.51
CA GLY A 407 82.32 83.83 -38.57
C GLY A 407 82.83 84.01 -40.00
N LEU A 408 82.35 83.19 -40.94
CA LEU A 408 82.63 83.33 -42.37
C LEU A 408 82.10 84.66 -42.92
N GLY A 409 80.90 85.07 -42.52
CA GLY A 409 80.34 86.38 -42.89
C GLY A 409 81.21 87.55 -42.40
N ALA A 410 81.68 87.51 -41.15
CA ALA A 410 82.60 88.49 -40.61
C ALA A 410 83.96 88.48 -41.34
N GLY A 411 84.51 87.29 -41.63
CA GLY A 411 85.75 87.15 -42.40
C GLY A 411 85.63 87.65 -43.85
N LEU A 412 84.48 87.45 -44.49
CA LEU A 412 84.17 88.01 -45.80
C LEU A 412 84.07 89.53 -45.76
N GLU A 413 83.42 90.10 -44.74
CA GLU A 413 83.31 91.55 -44.58
C GLU A 413 84.68 92.19 -44.29
N GLN A 414 85.51 91.54 -43.48
CA GLN A 414 86.90 91.93 -43.29
C GLN A 414 87.65 91.91 -44.62
N SER A 415 87.59 90.80 -45.37
CA SER A 415 88.24 90.68 -46.67
C SER A 415 87.75 91.76 -47.66
N ARG A 416 86.45 92.10 -47.61
CA ARG A 416 85.86 93.16 -48.42
C ARG A 416 86.41 94.53 -48.05
N THR A 417 86.45 94.88 -46.76
CA THR A 417 86.99 96.17 -46.30
C THR A 417 88.50 96.28 -46.61
N GLU A 418 89.27 95.21 -46.46
CA GLU A 418 90.66 95.14 -46.91
C GLU A 418 90.77 95.39 -48.41
N LEU A 419 89.93 94.74 -49.22
CA LEU A 419 89.91 94.90 -50.67
C LEU A 419 89.46 96.30 -51.11
N GLU A 420 88.52 96.92 -50.40
CA GLU A 420 88.13 98.32 -50.57
C GLU A 420 89.26 99.28 -50.19
N ALA A 421 89.98 99.01 -49.11
CA ALA A 421 91.17 99.76 -48.73
C ALA A 421 92.28 99.60 -49.78
N GLU A 422 92.51 98.41 -50.32
CA GLU A 422 93.45 98.16 -51.42
C GLU A 422 93.00 98.85 -52.71
N ARG A 423 91.70 98.84 -53.02
CA ARG A 423 91.14 99.61 -54.14
C ARG A 423 91.35 101.10 -53.95
N GLY A 424 91.17 101.62 -52.73
CA GLY A 424 91.47 103.00 -52.36
C GLY A 424 92.95 103.33 -52.56
N ARG A 425 93.86 102.47 -52.07
CA ARG A 425 95.30 102.59 -52.32
C ARG A 425 95.63 102.54 -53.81
N ASN A 426 94.97 101.66 -54.58
CA ASN A 426 95.13 101.59 -56.03
C ASN A 426 94.59 102.85 -56.74
N ALA A 427 93.49 103.42 -56.27
CA ALA A 427 92.95 104.67 -56.80
C ALA A 427 93.91 105.82 -56.53
N GLU A 428 94.46 105.92 -55.31
CA GLU A 428 95.50 106.88 -54.97
C GLU A 428 96.76 106.68 -55.82
N LEU A 429 97.20 105.43 -56.01
CA LEU A 429 98.33 105.12 -56.90
C LEU A 429 98.03 105.51 -58.35
N ARG A 430 96.82 105.27 -58.86
CA ARG A 430 96.40 105.73 -60.19
C ARG A 430 96.35 107.24 -60.28
N GLU A 431 95.88 107.92 -59.25
CA GLU A 431 95.87 109.39 -59.20
C GLU A 431 97.29 109.95 -59.15
N ARG A 432 98.19 109.36 -58.35
CA ARG A 432 99.63 109.65 -58.38
C ARG A 432 100.22 109.38 -59.76
N THR A 433 99.86 108.27 -60.40
CA THR A 433 100.32 107.92 -61.74
C THR A 433 99.77 108.89 -62.79
N ALA A 434 98.53 109.34 -62.67
CA ALA A 434 97.92 110.34 -63.54
C ALA A 434 98.46 111.76 -63.27
N ALA A 435 98.81 112.09 -62.03
CA ALA A 435 99.49 113.33 -61.68
C ALA A 435 100.92 113.35 -62.22
N LEU A 436 101.64 112.23 -62.08
CA LEU A 436 102.94 112.02 -62.73
C LEU A 436 102.79 112.03 -64.26
N GLY A 437 101.76 111.41 -64.81
CA GLY A 437 101.43 111.43 -66.23
C GLY A 437 101.16 112.83 -66.73
N ARG A 438 100.39 113.65 -65.98
CA ARG A 438 100.21 115.08 -66.27
C ARG A 438 101.51 115.85 -66.17
N ARG A 439 102.38 115.58 -65.19
CA ARG A 439 103.72 116.18 -65.13
C ARG A 439 104.56 115.78 -66.32
N VAL A 440 104.51 114.52 -66.74
CA VAL A 440 105.18 114.02 -67.96
C VAL A 440 104.61 114.72 -69.17
N SER A 441 103.29 114.79 -69.37
CA SER A 441 102.68 115.53 -70.48
C SER A 441 102.96 117.04 -70.43
N THR A 442 103.13 117.63 -69.24
CA THR A 442 103.54 119.04 -69.11
C THR A 442 105.01 119.22 -69.46
N LEU A 443 105.87 118.28 -69.06
CA LEU A 443 107.27 118.23 -69.48
C LEU A 443 107.37 117.97 -70.99
N GLU A 444 106.61 117.04 -71.54
CA GLU A 444 106.51 116.75 -72.97
C GLU A 444 105.93 117.95 -73.73
N ALA A 445 104.96 118.67 -73.18
CA ALA A 445 104.45 119.90 -73.77
C ALA A 445 105.48 121.04 -73.72
N SER A 446 106.29 121.12 -72.65
CA SER A 446 107.42 122.04 -72.56
C SER A 446 108.54 121.67 -73.55
N VAL A 447 108.77 120.38 -73.78
CA VAL A 447 109.67 119.86 -74.81
C VAL A 447 109.09 120.09 -76.22
N ALA A 448 107.77 119.93 -76.39
CA ALA A 448 107.08 120.15 -77.65
C ALA A 448 107.07 121.64 -78.03
N THR A 449 106.89 122.54 -77.06
CA THR A 449 107.02 123.99 -77.26
C THR A 449 108.48 124.41 -77.48
N CYS A 450 109.46 123.67 -76.96
CA CYS A 450 110.86 123.82 -77.38
C CYS A 450 111.14 123.27 -78.79
N SER A 451 110.41 122.26 -79.27
CA SER A 451 110.59 121.66 -80.60
C SER A 451 109.76 122.30 -81.74
N LEU A 452 108.72 123.06 -81.40
CA LEU A 452 107.93 123.88 -82.34
C LEU A 452 108.63 125.18 -82.76
N HIS A 453 109.84 125.45 -82.26
CA HIS A 453 110.79 126.38 -82.89
C HIS A 453 111.74 125.69 -83.89
N GLY A 454 111.76 124.35 -83.97
CA GLY A 454 112.65 123.60 -84.87
C GLY A 454 111.99 123.00 -86.13
N PHE A 455 110.66 122.79 -86.15
CA PHE A 455 109.99 121.97 -87.17
C PHE A 455 109.01 122.73 -88.10
N GLY A 456 109.14 124.06 -88.19
CA GLY A 456 108.37 124.91 -89.13
C GLY A 456 108.95 125.02 -90.55
N VAL A 457 110.10 124.40 -90.85
CA VAL A 457 110.84 124.64 -92.11
C VAL A 457 110.83 123.46 -93.11
N TRP A 458 110.47 122.23 -92.74
CA TRP A 458 110.92 121.08 -93.55
C TRP A 458 109.94 120.34 -94.46
N PHE A 459 108.62 120.25 -94.28
CA PHE A 459 107.80 119.55 -95.30
C PHE A 459 106.38 120.09 -95.48
N GLY A 460 106.28 121.16 -96.26
CA GLY A 460 105.26 121.21 -97.30
C GLY A 460 105.62 120.24 -98.43
N ARG A 461 104.59 119.68 -99.07
CA ARG A 461 104.59 119.10 -100.44
C ARG A 461 104.75 117.57 -100.59
N GLN A 462 103.68 116.81 -100.28
CA GLN A 462 102.99 115.87 -101.21
C GLN A 462 101.76 115.24 -100.50
N SER A 463 100.53 115.73 -100.74
CA SER A 463 99.55 115.21 -101.73
C SER A 463 98.80 113.95 -101.24
N ARG A 464 97.62 114.07 -100.61
CA ARG A 464 96.24 114.22 -101.17
C ARG A 464 95.70 113.00 -101.94
N LYS A 465 94.42 112.66 -101.60
CA LYS A 465 93.37 111.83 -102.26
C LYS A 465 93.10 110.51 -101.48
N LEU A 466 91.94 110.13 -100.95
CA LEU A 466 90.48 110.44 -101.09
C LEU A 466 89.80 110.10 -99.73
N ALA A 467 88.99 110.96 -99.09
CA ALA A 467 87.56 111.25 -99.27
C ALA A 467 86.55 110.37 -98.48
N ARG A 468 85.86 111.02 -97.51
CA ARG A 468 84.45 110.89 -97.04
C ARG A 468 83.99 109.58 -96.37
N ARG A 469 83.71 109.55 -95.04
CA ARG A 469 82.44 109.85 -94.27
C ARG A 469 81.38 108.72 -94.34
N PRO A 470 80.45 108.52 -93.36
CA PRO A 470 80.23 109.21 -92.06
C PRO A 470 79.75 108.33 -90.84
N ARG A 471 79.71 108.96 -89.64
CA ARG A 471 78.67 108.93 -88.53
C ARG A 471 78.21 107.57 -87.95
N SER A 472 77.84 107.36 -86.68
CA SER A 472 77.73 108.10 -85.39
C SER A 472 77.04 107.15 -84.38
N ARG A 473 77.03 107.50 -83.06
CA ARG A 473 76.12 107.01 -81.97
C ARG A 473 76.42 105.59 -81.41
N THR A 474 76.18 105.20 -80.16
CA THR A 474 75.97 105.77 -78.80
C THR A 474 75.74 104.53 -77.90
N VAL A 475 76.24 104.55 -76.66
CA VAL A 475 75.57 104.07 -75.42
C VAL A 475 75.30 102.56 -75.19
N GLU A 476 75.54 102.18 -73.93
CA GLU A 476 74.97 101.10 -73.09
C GLU A 476 75.61 99.69 -73.01
N ASP A 477 76.17 99.46 -71.81
CA ASP A 477 75.88 98.39 -70.83
C ASP A 477 76.03 96.89 -71.16
N GLY A 478 76.79 96.25 -70.27
CA GLY A 478 76.36 95.01 -69.61
C GLY A 478 76.90 93.70 -70.18
N GLY A 479 78.13 93.32 -69.78
CA GLY A 479 78.60 91.93 -69.84
C GLY A 479 77.72 91.03 -68.97
N GLY A 480 77.40 89.79 -69.36
CA GLY A 480 78.34 88.68 -69.58
C GLY A 480 78.08 87.66 -68.45
N ALA A 481 77.29 86.61 -68.72
CA ALA A 481 77.76 85.22 -68.92
C ALA A 481 78.42 84.61 -67.66
N VAL A 482 77.74 83.72 -66.88
CA VAL A 482 77.65 82.22 -67.03
C VAL A 482 78.95 81.52 -66.53
N PRO A 483 78.99 80.27 -65.95
CA PRO A 483 78.00 79.16 -65.86
C PRO A 483 77.90 78.38 -64.50
N VAL A 484 76.95 77.41 -64.52
CA VAL A 484 76.68 76.20 -63.68
C VAL A 484 76.17 76.38 -62.25
#